data_AF-A0A699U1U7-F1
#
_entry.id   AF-A0A699U1U7-F1
#
_cell.length_a   1.000
_cell.length_b   1.000
_cell.length_c   1.000
_cell.angle_alpha   90.00
_cell.angle_beta   90.00
_cell.angle_gamma   90.00
#
_symmetry.space_group_name_H-M   'P 1'
#
loop_
_entity.id
_entity.type
_entity.pdbx_description
1 polymer ?
#
loop_
_entity_poly.entity_id
_entity_poly.type
_entity_poly.pdbx_seq_one_letter_code
_entity_poly.pdbx_strand_id
1 'polypeptide(L)' 'TSVTNAQLQAMIDESVNAALAARDATRNGDDSHTSRTGARMPVQAARECSYYEFLKCKHLDFK' A
#
# COMPACT_ATOMS: atom_id res chain seq x y z
N THR A 1 27.08 -21.92 29.69
CA THR A 1 26.63 -20.56 30.06
C THR A 1 25.17 -20.46 29.70
N SER A 2 24.30 -20.30 30.70
CA SER A 2 22.86 -20.18 30.45
C SER A 2 22.51 -18.73 30.20
N VAL A 3 21.69 -18.48 29.18
CA VAL A 3 21.11 -17.15 28.94
C VAL A 3 20.13 -16.87 30.07
N THR A 4 20.25 -15.70 30.69
CA THR A 4 19.37 -15.28 31.79
C THR A 4 18.15 -14.56 31.24
N ASN A 5 17.04 -14.58 31.99
CA ASN A 5 15.82 -13.88 31.58
C ASN A 5 16.04 -12.37 31.39
N ALA A 6 16.98 -11.78 32.14
CA ALA A 6 17.35 -10.38 31.97
C ALA A 6 18.01 -10.11 30.60
N GLN A 7 18.82 -11.05 30.10
CA GLN A 7 19.42 -10.95 28.76
C GLN A 7 18.37 -11.08 27.66
N LEU A 8 17.38 -11.96 27.84
CA LEU A 8 16.25 -12.08 26.90
C LEU A 8 15.39 -10.80 26.88
N GLN A 9 15.10 -10.22 28.04
CA GLN A 9 14.35 -8.96 28.12
C GLN A 9 15.08 -7.83 27.41
N ALA A 10 16.40 -7.70 27.63
CA ALA A 10 17.22 -6.69 26.98
C ALA A 10 17.20 -6.79 25.44
N MET A 11 17.25 -8.01 24.88
CA MET A 11 17.16 -8.22 23.43
C MET A 11 15.79 -7.84 22.86
N ILE A 12 14.71 -8.10 23.61
CA ILE A 12 13.36 -7.72 23.22
C ILE A 12 13.24 -6.20 23.22
N ASP A 13 13.67 -5.53 24.28
CA ASP A 13 13.58 -4.08 24.42
C ASP A 13 14.38 -3.36 23.30
N GLU A 14 15.57 -3.88 22.96
CA GLU A 14 16.38 -3.39 21.83
C GLU A 14 15.64 -3.53 20.49
N SER A 15 15.05 -4.71 20.23
CA SER A 15 14.32 -4.97 18.98
C SER A 15 13.06 -4.09 18.84
N VAL A 16 12.35 -3.83 19.95
CA VAL A 16 11.16 -2.97 19.99
C VAL A 16 11.54 -1.52 19.73
N ASN A 17 12.62 -1.04 20.37
CA ASN A 17 13.11 0.33 20.14
C ASN A 17 13.57 0.54 18.70
N ALA A 18 14.26 -0.43 18.11
CA ALA A 18 14.67 -0.37 16.70
C ALA A 18 13.47 -0.30 15.74
N ALA A 19 12.43 -1.12 15.98
CA ALA A 19 11.21 -1.10 15.18
C ALA A 19 10.43 0.21 15.33
N LEU A 20 10.39 0.78 16.54
CA LEU A 20 9.75 2.06 16.82
C LEU A 20 10.48 3.22 16.11
N ALA A 21 11.82 3.26 16.21
CA ALA A 21 12.63 4.26 15.53
C ALA A 21 12.47 4.21 14.01
N ALA A 22 12.39 3.01 13.41
CA ALA A 22 12.13 2.84 11.98
C ALA A 22 10.74 3.35 11.58
N ARG A 23 9.71 3.11 12.41
CA ARG A 23 8.36 3.67 12.21
C ARG A 23 8.36 5.19 12.27
N ASP A 24 9.03 5.78 13.26
CA ASP A 24 9.09 7.24 13.40
C ASP A 24 9.87 7.90 12.25
N ALA A 25 10.91 7.24 11.74
CA ALA A 25 11.64 7.72 10.55
C ALA A 25 10.75 7.77 9.29
N THR A 26 9.79 6.85 9.14
CA THR A 26 8.83 6.87 8.02
C THR A 26 7.76 7.96 8.13
N ARG A 27 7.56 8.56 9.32
CA ARG A 27 6.59 9.65 9.54
C ARG A 27 7.09 11.03 9.12
N ASN A 28 8.39 11.16 8.86
CA ASN A 28 9.00 12.41 8.38
C ASN A 28 9.14 12.46 6.85
N GLY A 29 8.49 11.53 6.14
CA GLY A 29 8.29 11.68 4.71
C GLY A 29 7.41 12.90 4.50
N ASP A 30 8.00 13.98 3.96
CA ASP A 30 7.27 15.03 3.28
C ASP A 30 6.38 14.35 2.23
N ASP A 31 5.15 14.04 2.64
CA ASP A 31 4.08 13.60 1.77
C ASP A 31 3.55 14.82 1.01
N SER A 32 4.44 15.57 0.36
CA SER A 32 4.05 16.50 -0.70
C SER A 32 3.69 15.67 -1.92
N HIS A 33 2.66 14.85 -1.78
CA HIS A 33 1.80 14.40 -2.87
C HIS A 33 1.07 15.61 -3.45
N THR A 34 1.83 16.52 -4.04
CA THR A 34 1.40 17.27 -5.21
C THR A 34 1.30 16.28 -6.36
N SER A 35 0.35 15.35 -6.23
CA SER A 35 -0.21 14.61 -7.34
C SER A 35 -0.90 15.66 -8.19
N ARG A 36 -0.08 16.26 -9.06
CA ARG A 36 -0.46 17.09 -10.19
C ARG A 36 -1.77 16.53 -10.69
N THR A 37 -2.81 17.34 -10.57
CA THR A 37 -4.18 17.07 -11.00
C THR A 37 -4.17 16.82 -12.50
N GLY A 38 -3.64 15.68 -12.93
CA GLY A 38 -3.88 15.11 -14.23
C GLY A 38 -5.35 14.79 -14.21
N ALA A 39 -6.11 15.63 -14.90
CA ALA A 39 -7.56 15.66 -14.96
C ALA A 39 -8.15 14.30 -14.60
N ARG A 40 -8.83 14.22 -13.44
CA ARG A 40 -9.69 13.09 -13.12
C ARG A 40 -10.67 12.99 -14.28
N MET A 41 -10.37 12.13 -15.27
CA MET A 41 -11.38 11.70 -16.20
C MET A 41 -12.47 11.12 -15.31
N PRO A 42 -13.67 11.69 -15.30
CA PRO A 42 -14.74 11.15 -14.49
C PRO A 42 -14.86 9.68 -14.88
N VAL A 43 -14.62 8.79 -13.93
CA VAL A 43 -14.90 7.37 -14.10
C VAL A 43 -16.39 7.34 -14.42
N GLN A 44 -16.72 7.17 -15.70
CA GLN A 44 -18.11 7.01 -16.09
C GLN A 44 -18.65 5.85 -15.26
N ALA A 45 -19.78 6.07 -14.59
CA ALA A 45 -20.47 5.03 -13.87
C ALA A 45 -20.54 3.79 -14.78
N ALA A 46 -20.18 2.63 -14.25
CA ALA A 46 -20.24 1.39 -15.00
C ALA A 46 -21.68 1.23 -15.52
N ARG A 47 -21.87 1.47 -16.82
CA ARG A 47 -23.17 1.30 -17.46
C ARG A 47 -23.51 -0.19 -17.45
N GLU A 48 -24.76 -0.53 -17.16
CA GLU A 48 -25.25 -1.90 -17.30
C GLU A 48 -25.10 -2.31 -18.78
N CYS A 49 -24.20 -3.26 -19.04
CA CYS A 49 -23.97 -3.75 -20.39
C CYS A 49 -25.05 -4.77 -20.72
N SER A 50 -25.90 -4.49 -21.70
CA SER A 50 -26.84 -5.50 -22.19
C SER A 50 -26.09 -6.63 -22.90
N TYR A 51 -26.69 -7.82 -22.97
CA TYR A 51 -26.10 -8.97 -23.65
C TYR A 51 -25.71 -8.66 -25.11
N TYR A 52 -26.53 -7.87 -25.81
CA TYR A 52 -26.25 -7.48 -27.19
C TYR A 52 -25.08 -6.49 -27.31
N GLU A 53 -24.92 -5.60 -26.33
CA GLU A 53 -23.79 -4.67 -26.28
C GLU A 53 -22.48 -5.40 -25.95
N PHE A 54 -22.53 -6.45 -25.12
CA PHE A 54 -21.39 -7.33 -24.89
C PHE A 54 -20.94 -8.06 -26.16
N LEU A 55 -21.89 -8.61 -26.94
CA LEU A 55 -21.59 -9.29 -28.20
C LEU A 55 -20.95 -8.37 -29.26
N LYS A 56 -21.14 -7.04 -29.16
CA LYS A 56 -20.53 -6.05 -30.04
C LYS A 56 -19.13 -5.61 -29.59
N CYS A 57 -18.73 -5.88 -28.36
CA CYS A 57 -17.40 -5.53 -27.89
C CYS A 57 -16.36 -6.39 -28.62
N LYS A 58 -15.39 -5.74 -29.25
CA LYS A 58 -14.23 -6.45 -29.83
C LYS A 58 -13.43 -7.05 -28.67
N HIS A 59 -13.11 -8.34 -28.78
CA HIS A 59 -12.23 -9.01 -27.81
C HIS A 59 -10.91 -8.24 -27.77
N LEU A 60 -10.56 -7.71 -26.60
CA LEU A 60 -9.25 -7.12 -26.40
C LEU A 60 -8.26 -8.30 -26.45
N ASP A 61 -7.35 -8.28 -27.42
CA ASP A 61 -6.31 -9.30 -27.53
C ASP A 61 -5.40 -9.21 -26.30
N PHE A 62 -5.68 -10.06 -25.31
CA PHE A 62 -4.80 -10.27 -24.18
C PHE A 62 -3.72 -11.27 -24.61
N LYS A 63 -2.51 -10.76 -24.82
CA LYS A 63 -1.30 -11.54 -25.07
C LYS A 63 -0.76 -12.13 -23.77
#